data_AF-A0A1Y2WZX6-F1
#
_entry.id   AF-A0A1Y2WZX6-F1
#
_cell.length_a   1.000
_cell.length_b   1.000
_cell.length_c   1.000
_cell.angle_alpha   90.00
_cell.angle_beta   90.00
_cell.angle_gamma   90.00
#
_symmetry.space_group_name_H-M   'P 1'
#
loop_
_entity.id
_entity.type
_entity.pdbx_description
1 polymer ?
#
loop_
_entity_poly.entity_id
_entity_poly.type
_entity_poly.pdbx_seq_one_letter_code
_entity_poly.pdbx_strand_id
1 'polypeptide(L)'
;MDKAKDVLARLYGNDEADHRLDELQASQQEPQQDDPQHGEAEEEIVERVGCLGMLCCGRIHPNMITIMVQLNQAMTGYGAVSVYGSQIFQLLGMLPWISEYATLGNYIFYFITMVFTVNLVDKYGRRRLMLWGSCGLTICFTILAITAMNLLSSDGGFKSTVGTIVLVGLTAIFGASWLTTVWLIPTEIYPDKTRAQGGAISVVVWGIANFFVTMLTPIGFNNWTYWLFVVFACTNLLAGLLIFFFLPETGGRSFQEIQQFFVLAKEKKNYLVHAIDGGRFKRLPS
;
A
#
# COMPACT_ATOMS: atom_id res chain seq x y z
N MET A 1 35.32 -0.56 -11.22
CA MET A 1 35.72 0.81 -10.84
C MET A 1 35.54 1.77 -12.00
N ASP A 2 36.30 1.61 -13.10
CA ASP A 2 36.26 2.56 -14.23
C ASP A 2 34.89 2.68 -14.90
N LYS A 3 34.15 1.57 -15.02
CA LYS A 3 32.77 1.59 -15.54
C LYS A 3 31.78 2.32 -14.63
N ALA A 4 31.96 2.22 -13.31
CA ALA A 4 31.10 2.90 -12.35
C ALA A 4 31.39 4.40 -12.32
N LYS A 5 32.68 4.77 -12.37
CA LYS A 5 33.13 6.16 -12.51
C LYS A 5 32.65 6.78 -13.82
N ASP A 6 32.71 6.06 -14.94
CA ASP A 6 32.21 6.54 -16.25
C ASP A 6 30.68 6.79 -16.24
N VAL A 7 29.91 5.94 -15.55
CA VAL A 7 28.46 6.14 -15.41
C VAL A 7 28.15 7.34 -14.50
N LEU A 8 28.85 7.48 -13.38
CA LEU A 8 28.67 8.60 -12.45
C LEU A 8 29.09 9.94 -13.10
N ALA A 9 30.19 9.94 -13.85
CA ALA A 9 30.67 11.06 -14.64
C ALA A 9 29.64 11.53 -15.67
N ARG A 10 28.93 10.58 -16.32
CA ARG A 10 27.87 10.91 -17.29
C ARG A 10 26.62 11.50 -16.63
N LEU A 11 26.30 11.12 -15.40
CA LEU A 11 25.08 11.53 -14.72
C LEU A 11 25.24 12.85 -13.94
N TYR A 12 26.40 13.06 -13.32
CA TYR A 12 26.61 14.14 -12.36
C TYR A 12 27.77 15.08 -12.74
N GLY A 13 28.49 14.79 -13.83
CA GLY A 13 29.72 15.50 -14.21
C GLY A 13 30.96 14.92 -13.52
N ASN A 14 32.12 15.09 -14.17
CA ASN A 14 33.38 14.50 -13.71
C ASN A 14 33.79 14.95 -12.30
N ASP A 15 33.46 16.19 -11.93
CA ASP A 15 33.90 16.79 -10.66
C ASP A 15 33.17 16.18 -9.44
N GLU A 16 31.90 15.77 -9.60
CA GLU A 16 31.08 15.19 -8.54
C GLU A 16 31.14 13.64 -8.51
N ALA A 17 31.54 13.04 -9.63
CA ALA A 17 31.61 11.59 -9.78
C ALA A 17 32.62 10.95 -8.82
N ASP A 18 33.73 11.62 -8.56
CA ASP A 18 34.78 11.13 -7.66
C ASP A 18 34.34 11.20 -6.20
N HIS A 19 33.70 12.28 -5.77
CA HIS A 19 33.14 12.39 -4.43
C HIS A 19 32.07 11.32 -4.16
N ARG A 20 31.20 11.03 -5.14
CA ARG A 20 30.18 9.97 -5.03
C ARG A 20 30.76 8.58 -5.11
N LEU A 21 31.84 8.38 -5.87
CA LEU A 21 32.57 7.13 -5.89
C LEU A 21 33.19 6.87 -4.52
N ASP A 22 33.75 7.89 -3.89
CA ASP A 22 34.31 7.83 -2.54
C ASP A 22 33.22 7.60 -1.47
N GLU A 23 32.04 8.22 -1.58
CA GLU A 23 30.89 7.92 -0.72
C GLU A 23 30.42 6.47 -0.87
N LEU A 24 30.33 5.98 -2.12
CA LEU A 24 29.97 4.59 -2.39
C LEU A 24 31.02 3.63 -1.83
N GLN A 25 32.31 3.97 -1.96
CA GLN A 25 33.39 3.20 -1.35
C GLN A 25 33.33 3.23 0.18
N ALA A 26 33.04 4.37 0.79
CA ALA A 26 32.85 4.48 2.23
C ALA A 26 31.66 3.66 2.71
N SER A 27 30.56 3.61 1.95
CA SER A 27 29.41 2.75 2.24
C SER A 27 29.68 1.25 2.01
N GLN A 28 30.70 0.92 1.22
CA GLN A 28 31.21 -0.45 1.04
C GLN A 28 32.31 -0.82 2.05
N GLN A 29 32.99 0.16 2.63
CA GLN A 29 34.10 0.00 3.59
C GLN A 29 33.68 0.14 5.07
N GLU A 30 32.42 0.45 5.38
CA GLU A 30 31.87 0.03 6.67
C GLU A 30 32.17 -1.46 6.83
N PRO A 31 32.77 -1.91 7.94
CA PRO A 31 33.42 -3.22 8.00
C PRO A 31 32.39 -4.35 7.88
N GLN A 32 32.11 -4.77 6.65
CA GLN A 32 31.88 -6.17 6.31
C GLN A 32 33.21 -6.86 6.59
N GLN A 33 33.35 -7.40 7.81
CA GLN A 33 34.34 -8.44 8.06
C GLN A 33 34.02 -9.62 7.14
N ASP A 34 34.65 -9.63 5.96
CA ASP A 34 34.74 -10.79 5.07
C ASP A 34 35.58 -11.87 5.78
N ASP A 35 34.97 -12.55 6.74
CA ASP A 35 35.38 -13.88 7.17
C ASP A 35 34.86 -14.89 6.14
N PRO A 36 35.71 -15.70 5.47
CA PRO A 36 35.27 -16.67 4.47
C PRO A 36 34.17 -17.64 4.95
N GLN A 37 34.03 -17.83 6.27
CA GLN A 37 32.94 -18.62 6.86
C GLN A 37 31.58 -17.90 6.88
N HIS A 38 31.53 -16.57 6.76
CA HIS A 38 30.28 -15.81 6.80
C HIS A 38 29.55 -15.82 5.45
N GLY A 39 30.26 -15.83 4.31
CA GLY A 39 29.67 -15.87 2.98
C GLY A 39 28.90 -17.17 2.71
N GLU A 40 29.49 -18.32 3.08
CA GLU A 40 28.84 -19.63 2.96
C GLU A 40 27.66 -19.77 3.93
N ALA A 41 27.78 -19.26 5.15
CA ALA A 41 26.68 -19.25 6.12
C ALA A 41 25.51 -18.33 5.69
N GLU A 42 25.80 -17.21 5.02
CA GLU A 42 24.77 -16.29 4.50
C GLU A 42 24.05 -16.84 3.27
N GLU A 43 24.75 -17.53 2.37
CA GLU A 43 24.16 -18.24 1.24
C GLU A 43 23.31 -19.43 1.74
N GLU A 44 23.80 -20.16 2.75
CA GLU A 44 23.06 -21.23 3.43
C GLU A 44 21.81 -20.68 4.18
N ILE A 45 21.86 -19.47 4.75
CA ILE A 45 20.69 -18.83 5.36
C ILE A 45 19.67 -18.41 4.30
N VAL A 46 20.09 -17.88 3.15
CA VAL A 46 19.17 -17.54 2.05
C VAL A 46 18.54 -18.80 1.46
N GLU A 47 19.32 -19.87 1.32
CA GLU A 47 18.86 -21.18 0.85
C GLU A 47 17.93 -21.87 1.87
N ARG A 48 18.20 -21.73 3.18
CA ARG A 48 17.35 -22.25 4.26
C ARG A 48 16.10 -21.41 4.51
N VAL A 49 16.13 -20.11 4.26
CA VAL A 49 14.97 -19.22 4.43
C VAL A 49 14.13 -19.28 3.15
N GLY A 50 13.47 -20.42 2.92
CA GLY A 50 12.35 -20.46 1.97
C GLY A 50 11.23 -19.50 2.40
N CYS A 51 10.25 -19.26 1.53
CA CYS A 51 9.08 -18.43 1.87
C CYS A 51 8.41 -18.88 3.19
N LEU A 52 8.41 -20.20 3.46
CA LEU A 52 7.94 -20.79 4.71
C LEU A 52 8.85 -20.48 5.93
N GLY A 53 10.17 -20.48 5.73
CA GLY A 53 11.15 -20.13 6.78
C GLY A 53 11.04 -18.66 7.19
N MET A 54 10.63 -17.79 6.26
CA MET A 54 10.39 -16.37 6.54
C MET A 54 9.24 -16.15 7.52
N LEU A 55 8.21 -17.02 7.52
CA LEU A 55 7.08 -16.95 8.45
C LEU A 55 7.46 -17.36 9.89
N CYS A 56 8.50 -18.18 10.07
CA CYS A 56 8.88 -18.76 11.37
C CYS A 56 10.11 -18.11 12.01
N CYS A 57 11.03 -17.52 11.24
CA CYS A 57 12.29 -17.00 11.78
C CYS A 57 12.30 -15.48 11.93
N GLY A 58 12.31 -14.96 13.16
CA GLY A 58 12.86 -13.65 13.59
C GLY A 58 12.35 -12.35 12.93
N ARG A 59 11.62 -12.44 11.82
CA ARG A 59 11.18 -11.39 10.89
C ARG A 59 9.65 -11.29 10.85
N ILE A 60 9.03 -11.73 11.94
CA ILE A 60 7.57 -11.73 12.13
C ILE A 60 7.03 -10.30 11.99
N HIS A 61 7.74 -9.29 12.50
CA HIS A 61 7.25 -7.91 12.49
C HIS A 61 7.13 -7.29 11.06
N PRO A 62 8.18 -7.31 10.20
CA PRO A 62 8.02 -6.89 8.79
C PRO A 62 6.93 -7.66 8.04
N ASN A 63 6.86 -8.99 8.23
CA ASN A 63 5.83 -9.82 7.59
C ASN A 63 4.42 -9.44 8.02
N MET A 64 4.20 -9.19 9.32
CA MET A 64 2.92 -8.72 9.82
C MET A 64 2.50 -7.41 9.18
N ILE A 65 3.42 -6.45 9.03
CA ILE A 65 3.14 -5.17 8.37
C ILE A 65 2.78 -5.39 6.89
N THR A 66 3.55 -6.20 6.16
CA THR A 66 3.26 -6.50 4.75
C THR A 66 1.90 -7.20 4.60
N ILE A 67 1.62 -8.24 5.40
CA ILE A 67 0.34 -8.95 5.38
C ILE A 67 -0.81 -7.98 5.68
N MET A 68 -0.67 -7.17 6.72
CA MET A 68 -1.67 -6.19 7.13
C MET A 68 -1.96 -5.17 6.02
N VAL A 69 -0.93 -4.58 5.42
CA VAL A 69 -1.08 -3.57 4.37
C VAL A 69 -1.73 -4.16 3.12
N GLN A 70 -1.33 -5.35 2.68
CA GLN A 70 -1.87 -6.00 1.49
C GLN A 70 -3.31 -6.48 1.69
N LEU A 71 -3.61 -7.04 2.87
CA LEU A 71 -4.97 -7.42 3.24
C LEU A 71 -5.89 -6.19 3.28
N ASN A 72 -5.44 -5.11 3.93
CA ASN A 72 -6.18 -3.86 3.99
C ASN A 72 -6.44 -3.27 2.60
N GLN A 73 -5.48 -3.36 1.68
CA GLN A 73 -5.65 -2.86 0.32
C GLN A 73 -6.77 -3.60 -0.43
N ALA A 74 -6.81 -4.94 -0.36
CA ALA A 74 -7.90 -5.72 -0.94
C ALA A 74 -9.25 -5.41 -0.26
N MET A 75 -9.24 -5.25 1.07
CA MET A 75 -10.44 -4.95 1.87
C MET A 75 -10.90 -3.49 1.78
N THR A 76 -10.21 -2.63 1.02
CA THR A 76 -10.71 -1.28 0.71
C THR A 76 -12.02 -1.32 -0.05
N GLY A 77 -12.32 -2.41 -0.77
CA GLY A 77 -13.51 -2.55 -1.61
C GLY A 77 -13.37 -1.96 -3.01
N TYR A 78 -12.24 -1.33 -3.36
CA TYR A 78 -12.04 -0.83 -4.72
C TYR A 78 -11.98 -1.95 -5.76
N GLY A 79 -11.44 -3.13 -5.41
CA GLY A 79 -11.44 -4.30 -6.30
C GLY A 79 -12.84 -4.67 -6.80
N ALA A 80 -13.86 -4.54 -5.94
CA ALA A 80 -15.26 -4.73 -6.32
C ALA A 80 -15.74 -3.68 -7.33
N VAL A 81 -15.37 -2.41 -7.12
CA VAL A 81 -15.71 -1.31 -8.04
C VAL A 81 -15.04 -1.49 -9.40
N SER A 82 -13.81 -1.98 -9.42
CA SER A 82 -13.12 -2.31 -10.67
C SER A 82 -13.82 -3.46 -11.39
N VAL A 83 -14.02 -4.60 -10.72
CA VAL A 83 -14.58 -5.79 -11.41
C VAL A 83 -16.05 -5.59 -11.82
N TYR A 84 -16.85 -4.92 -10.98
CA TYR A 84 -18.30 -4.81 -11.15
C TYR A 84 -18.78 -3.37 -11.42
N GLY A 85 -17.91 -2.51 -11.93
CA GLY A 85 -18.20 -1.09 -12.12
C GLY A 85 -19.48 -0.83 -12.91
N SER A 86 -19.68 -1.50 -14.05
CA SER A 86 -20.85 -1.26 -14.89
C SER A 86 -22.14 -1.75 -14.23
N GLN A 87 -22.09 -2.85 -13.49
CA GLN A 87 -23.23 -3.35 -12.70
C GLN A 87 -23.57 -2.39 -11.56
N ILE A 88 -22.56 -1.83 -10.88
CA ILE A 88 -22.76 -0.84 -9.81
C ILE A 88 -23.43 0.44 -10.38
N PHE A 89 -22.99 0.93 -11.53
CA PHE A 89 -23.63 2.08 -12.17
C PHE A 89 -25.07 1.78 -12.62
N GLN A 90 -25.36 0.56 -13.08
CA GLN A 90 -26.72 0.12 -13.38
C GLN A 90 -27.61 0.08 -12.13
N LEU A 91 -27.07 -0.37 -10.98
CA LEU A 91 -27.78 -0.33 -9.70
C LEU A 91 -28.11 1.09 -9.25
N LEU A 92 -27.37 2.10 -9.72
CA LEU A 92 -27.68 3.51 -9.51
C LEU A 92 -28.77 4.06 -10.46
N GLY A 93 -29.36 3.21 -11.30
CA GLY A 93 -30.46 3.56 -12.21
C GLY A 93 -30.01 3.99 -13.60
N MET A 94 -28.73 3.79 -13.96
CA MET A 94 -28.24 4.10 -15.30
C MET A 94 -28.58 3.00 -16.31
N LEU A 95 -28.76 3.40 -17.58
CA LEU A 95 -28.90 2.44 -18.67
C LEU A 95 -27.59 1.63 -18.86
N PRO A 96 -27.65 0.37 -19.33
CA PRO A 96 -26.48 -0.48 -19.48
C PRO A 96 -25.34 0.15 -20.30
N TRP A 97 -25.65 0.73 -21.46
CA TRP A 97 -24.64 1.33 -22.34
C TRP A 97 -23.99 2.59 -21.71
N ILE A 98 -24.75 3.41 -20.98
CA ILE A 98 -24.20 4.57 -20.26
C ILE A 98 -23.30 4.11 -19.11
N SER A 99 -23.66 3.00 -18.45
CA SER A 99 -22.89 2.43 -17.33
C SER A 99 -21.53 1.92 -17.76
N GLU A 100 -21.43 1.32 -18.95
CA GLU A 100 -20.15 0.94 -19.55
C GLU A 100 -19.27 2.17 -19.83
N TYR A 101 -19.83 3.23 -20.43
CA TYR A 101 -19.09 4.47 -20.68
C TYR A 101 -18.66 5.18 -19.39
N ALA A 102 -19.50 5.19 -18.36
CA ALA A 102 -19.14 5.74 -17.06
C ALA A 102 -18.04 4.94 -16.37
N THR A 103 -18.07 3.61 -16.50
CA THR A 103 -17.00 2.73 -15.99
C THR A 103 -15.68 3.02 -16.70
N LEU A 104 -15.71 3.17 -18.03
CA LEU A 104 -14.54 3.56 -18.81
C LEU A 104 -14.00 4.93 -18.37
N GLY A 105 -14.88 5.93 -18.20
CA GLY A 105 -14.52 7.25 -17.69
C GLY A 105 -13.89 7.19 -16.30
N ASN A 106 -14.43 6.34 -15.42
CA ASN A 106 -13.90 6.11 -14.09
C ASN A 106 -12.48 5.51 -14.13
N TYR A 107 -12.19 4.61 -15.07
CA TYR A 107 -10.84 4.08 -15.27
C TYR A 107 -9.84 5.10 -15.80
N ILE A 108 -10.27 5.99 -16.70
CA ILE A 108 -9.43 7.10 -17.15
C ILE A 108 -9.10 8.02 -15.96
N PHE A 109 -10.10 8.32 -15.12
CA PHE A 109 -9.89 9.12 -13.93
C PHE A 109 -8.98 8.45 -12.90
N TYR A 110 -9.15 7.15 -12.70
CA TYR A 110 -8.24 6.32 -11.91
C TYR A 110 -6.79 6.45 -12.39
N PHE A 111 -6.55 6.29 -13.69
CA PHE A 111 -5.22 6.44 -14.27
C PHE A 111 -4.61 7.83 -14.02
N ILE A 112 -5.41 8.89 -14.21
CA ILE A 112 -4.95 10.27 -13.94
C ILE A 112 -4.56 10.44 -12.47
N THR A 113 -5.41 9.99 -11.54
CA THR A 113 -5.14 10.12 -10.10
C THR A 113 -3.91 9.31 -9.65
N MET A 114 -3.68 8.15 -10.27
CA MET A 114 -2.48 7.35 -10.05
C MET A 114 -1.20 8.12 -10.44
N VAL A 115 -1.18 8.76 -11.61
CA VAL A 115 -0.04 9.58 -12.07
C VAL A 115 0.24 10.73 -11.10
N PHE A 116 -0.81 11.40 -10.59
CA PHE A 116 -0.65 12.41 -9.55
C PHE A 116 -0.01 11.82 -8.29
N THR A 117 -0.46 10.64 -7.83
CA THR A 117 0.05 9.98 -6.61
C THR A 117 1.54 9.72 -6.63
N VAL A 118 2.08 9.30 -7.77
CA VAL A 118 3.52 9.05 -7.91
C VAL A 118 4.33 10.31 -7.57
N ASN A 119 3.81 11.50 -7.86
CA ASN A 119 4.47 12.76 -7.51
C ASN A 119 4.22 13.18 -6.05
N LEU A 120 3.09 12.77 -5.47
CA LEU A 120 2.70 13.13 -4.10
C LEU A 120 3.34 12.22 -3.04
N VAL A 121 3.65 10.96 -3.37
CA VAL A 121 4.06 9.95 -2.39
C VAL A 121 5.37 10.27 -1.68
N ASP A 122 6.32 10.87 -2.37
CA ASP A 122 7.59 11.30 -1.79
C ASP A 122 7.46 12.59 -0.97
N LYS A 123 6.53 13.48 -1.36
CA LYS A 123 6.30 14.75 -0.65
C LYS A 123 5.52 14.57 0.65
N TYR A 124 4.50 13.72 0.66
CA TYR A 124 3.59 13.57 1.80
C TYR A 124 3.89 12.35 2.67
N GLY A 125 4.60 11.35 2.13
CA GLY A 125 4.89 10.09 2.81
C GLY A 125 3.78 9.05 2.63
N ARG A 126 4.14 7.79 2.87
CA ARG A 126 3.28 6.62 2.61
C ARG A 126 2.20 6.53 3.68
N ARG A 127 2.58 6.71 4.96
CA ARG A 127 1.68 6.56 6.10
C ARG A 127 0.57 7.62 6.08
N ARG A 128 0.91 8.87 5.80
CA ARG A 128 -0.08 9.96 5.76
C ARG A 128 -1.07 9.79 4.61
N LEU A 129 -0.60 9.38 3.44
CA LEU A 129 -1.48 9.13 2.29
C LEU A 129 -2.43 7.97 2.56
N MET A 130 -1.96 6.85 3.12
CA MET A 130 -2.84 5.74 3.48
C MET A 130 -3.88 6.13 4.54
N LEU A 131 -3.51 6.92 5.55
CA LEU A 131 -4.47 7.41 6.56
C LEU A 131 -5.54 8.31 5.95
N TRP A 132 -5.12 9.27 5.11
CA TRP A 132 -6.05 10.15 4.41
C TRP A 132 -6.98 9.35 3.47
N GLY A 133 -6.40 8.40 2.74
CA GLY A 133 -7.13 7.46 1.90
C GLY A 133 -8.17 6.66 2.67
N SER A 134 -7.79 6.08 3.82
CA SER A 134 -8.68 5.33 4.70
C SER A 134 -9.89 6.16 5.13
N CYS A 135 -9.66 7.39 5.58
CA CYS A 135 -10.71 8.32 5.98
C CYS A 135 -11.63 8.67 4.80
N GLY A 136 -11.05 9.01 3.65
CA GLY A 136 -11.81 9.35 2.44
C GLY A 136 -12.68 8.19 1.95
N LEU A 137 -12.12 6.98 1.88
CA LEU A 137 -12.86 5.78 1.48
C LEU A 137 -13.97 5.45 2.48
N THR A 138 -13.71 5.55 3.78
CA THR A 138 -14.75 5.36 4.81
C THR A 138 -15.93 6.30 4.60
N ILE A 139 -15.66 7.59 4.33
CA ILE A 139 -16.70 8.59 4.06
C ILE A 139 -17.46 8.23 2.78
N CYS A 140 -16.77 7.90 1.68
CA CYS A 140 -17.40 7.53 0.42
C CYS A 140 -18.32 6.31 0.57
N PHE A 141 -17.83 5.23 1.18
CA PHE A 141 -18.64 4.03 1.40
C PHE A 141 -19.81 4.26 2.37
N THR A 142 -19.64 5.14 3.36
CA THR A 142 -20.74 5.55 4.25
C THR A 142 -21.81 6.32 3.47
N ILE A 143 -21.43 7.25 2.59
CA ILE A 143 -22.38 7.99 1.74
C ILE A 143 -23.08 7.03 0.77
N LEU A 144 -22.36 6.07 0.16
CA LEU A 144 -22.98 5.04 -0.68
C LEU A 144 -23.97 4.18 0.10
N ALA A 145 -23.61 3.76 1.32
CA ALA A 145 -24.51 3.02 2.20
C ALA A 145 -25.77 3.82 2.54
N ILE A 146 -25.65 5.10 2.91
CA ILE A 146 -26.79 5.98 3.22
C ILE A 146 -27.67 6.21 1.99
N THR A 147 -27.05 6.48 0.83
CA THR A 147 -27.76 6.68 -0.43
C THR A 147 -28.52 5.42 -0.82
N ALA A 148 -27.91 4.25 -0.60
CA ALA A 148 -28.53 2.95 -0.83
C ALA A 148 -29.62 2.62 0.22
N MET A 149 -29.49 3.02 1.47
CA MET A 149 -30.56 2.84 2.48
C MET A 149 -31.80 3.69 2.16
N ASN A 150 -31.58 4.94 1.75
CA ASN A 150 -32.66 5.87 1.38
C ASN A 150 -33.29 5.55 0.00
N LEU A 151 -32.90 4.43 -0.64
CA LEU A 151 -33.46 3.95 -1.92
C LEU A 151 -34.98 3.78 -1.87
N LEU A 152 -35.58 3.59 -0.69
CA LEU A 152 -37.01 3.35 -0.52
C LEU A 152 -37.90 4.62 -0.67
N SER A 153 -37.35 5.84 -0.70
CA SER A 153 -38.17 7.06 -0.47
C SER A 153 -37.97 8.24 -1.46
N SER A 154 -37.07 8.19 -2.44
CA SER A 154 -36.74 9.37 -3.27
C SER A 154 -36.58 9.11 -4.78
N ASP A 155 -36.68 10.19 -5.54
CA ASP A 155 -36.70 10.28 -7.01
C ASP A 155 -35.42 9.73 -7.67
N GLY A 156 -35.56 9.07 -8.82
CA GLY A 156 -34.50 8.26 -9.44
C GLY A 156 -33.27 9.04 -9.92
N GLY A 157 -33.46 10.31 -10.33
CA GLY A 157 -32.40 11.13 -10.90
C GLY A 157 -31.33 11.59 -9.89
N PHE A 158 -31.74 12.03 -8.70
CA PHE A 158 -30.83 12.50 -7.65
C PHE A 158 -29.87 11.38 -7.18
N LYS A 159 -30.37 10.15 -7.13
CA LYS A 159 -29.62 8.95 -6.72
C LYS A 159 -28.48 8.64 -7.68
N SER A 160 -28.76 8.64 -8.99
CA SER A 160 -27.75 8.36 -10.01
C SER A 160 -26.61 9.37 -9.96
N THR A 161 -26.92 10.67 -9.81
CA THR A 161 -25.90 11.72 -9.75
C THR A 161 -25.01 11.59 -8.52
N VAL A 162 -25.60 11.46 -7.32
CA VAL A 162 -24.83 11.36 -6.06
C VAL A 162 -23.97 10.10 -6.06
N GLY A 163 -24.54 8.94 -6.41
CA GLY A 163 -23.79 7.68 -6.46
C GLY A 163 -22.61 7.73 -7.43
N THR A 164 -22.81 8.35 -8.59
CA THR A 164 -21.74 8.51 -9.60
C THR A 164 -20.60 9.38 -9.09
N ILE A 165 -20.93 10.56 -8.53
CA ILE A 165 -19.92 11.48 -7.97
C ILE A 165 -19.12 10.78 -6.87
N VAL A 166 -19.79 10.03 -6.00
CA VAL A 166 -19.14 9.34 -4.90
C VAL A 166 -18.26 8.18 -5.39
N LEU A 167 -18.67 7.42 -6.40
CA LEU A 167 -17.84 6.35 -6.99
C LEU A 167 -16.59 6.89 -7.68
N VAL A 168 -16.73 8.00 -8.41
CA VAL A 168 -15.60 8.69 -9.05
C VAL A 168 -14.66 9.27 -8.00
N GLY A 169 -15.20 9.90 -6.94
CA GLY A 169 -14.43 10.39 -5.81
C GLY A 169 -13.70 9.28 -5.05
N LEU A 170 -14.38 8.15 -4.79
CA LEU A 170 -13.81 6.95 -4.17
C LEU A 170 -12.63 6.42 -5.00
N THR A 171 -12.80 6.35 -6.31
CA THR A 171 -11.78 5.91 -7.26
C THR A 171 -10.56 6.83 -7.25
N ALA A 172 -10.78 8.14 -7.24
CA ALA A 172 -9.70 9.12 -7.08
C ALA A 172 -8.98 8.98 -5.75
N ILE A 173 -9.71 8.83 -4.64
CA ILE A 173 -9.10 8.71 -3.32
C ILE A 173 -8.26 7.44 -3.24
N PHE A 174 -8.78 6.31 -3.73
CA PHE A 174 -8.04 5.05 -3.77
C PHE A 174 -6.77 5.16 -4.64
N GLY A 175 -6.92 5.73 -5.86
CA GLY A 175 -5.79 5.99 -6.76
C GLY A 175 -4.74 6.90 -6.12
N ALA A 176 -5.19 7.99 -5.48
CA ALA A 176 -4.40 9.01 -4.76
C ALA A 176 -3.62 8.50 -3.54
N SER A 177 -3.96 7.31 -3.02
CA SER A 177 -3.48 6.85 -1.71
C SER A 177 -3.03 5.39 -1.74
N TRP A 178 -3.97 4.46 -1.59
CA TRP A 178 -3.76 3.04 -1.39
C TRP A 178 -3.15 2.32 -2.59
N LEU A 179 -3.24 2.88 -3.79
CA LEU A 179 -2.72 2.22 -4.97
C LEU A 179 -1.20 2.08 -4.94
N THR A 180 -0.46 3.20 -4.92
CA THR A 180 1.01 3.16 -5.04
C THR A 180 1.66 2.80 -3.70
N THR A 181 1.12 3.32 -2.61
CA THR A 181 1.78 3.26 -1.29
C THR A 181 1.97 1.84 -0.78
N VAL A 182 1.00 0.94 -1.02
CA VAL A 182 1.03 -0.43 -0.49
C VAL A 182 2.12 -1.29 -1.12
N TRP A 183 2.41 -1.06 -2.41
CA TRP A 183 3.44 -1.78 -3.15
C TRP A 183 4.84 -1.28 -2.82
N LEU A 184 4.97 -0.04 -2.35
CA LEU A 184 6.24 0.53 -1.88
C LEU A 184 6.66 -0.06 -0.53
N ILE A 185 5.73 -0.28 0.39
CA ILE A 185 6.04 -0.78 1.74
C ILE A 185 6.96 -2.01 1.76
N PRO A 186 6.65 -3.14 1.07
CA PRO A 186 7.53 -4.31 1.09
C PRO A 186 8.92 -3.99 0.50
N THR A 187 9.02 -3.10 -0.48
CA THR A 187 10.32 -2.71 -1.03
C THR A 187 11.16 -1.90 -0.05
N GLU A 188 10.52 -1.14 0.84
CA GLU A 188 11.16 -0.22 1.78
C GLU A 188 11.48 -0.87 3.14
N ILE A 189 10.72 -1.88 3.58
CA ILE A 189 10.90 -2.50 4.91
C ILE A 189 11.76 -3.77 4.91
N TYR A 190 11.87 -4.46 3.77
CA TYR A 190 12.65 -5.69 3.69
C TYR A 190 14.12 -5.44 3.31
N PRO A 191 15.07 -6.08 4.01
CA PRO A 191 16.47 -6.15 3.58
C PRO A 191 16.64 -6.74 2.19
N ASP A 192 17.64 -6.24 1.46
CA ASP A 192 17.96 -6.62 0.08
C ASP A 192 17.92 -8.14 -0.11
N LYS A 193 18.59 -8.89 0.78
CA LYS A 193 18.67 -10.36 0.74
C LYS A 193 17.32 -11.08 0.80
N THR A 194 16.30 -10.45 1.39
CA THR A 194 14.96 -11.04 1.59
C THR A 194 13.84 -10.27 0.90
N ARG A 195 14.17 -9.19 0.19
CA ARG A 195 13.19 -8.31 -0.43
C ARG A 195 12.36 -9.05 -1.48
N ALA A 196 12.98 -9.93 -2.26
CA ALA A 196 12.29 -10.76 -3.24
C ALA A 196 11.22 -11.67 -2.59
N GLN A 197 11.57 -12.31 -1.46
CA GLN A 197 10.66 -13.19 -0.72
C GLN A 197 9.53 -12.39 -0.06
N GLY A 198 9.83 -11.25 0.54
CA GLY A 198 8.85 -10.33 1.10
C GLY A 198 7.88 -9.80 0.03
N GLY A 199 8.39 -9.50 -1.17
CA GLY A 199 7.59 -9.16 -2.33
C GLY A 199 6.67 -10.30 -2.77
N ALA A 200 7.15 -11.55 -2.77
CA ALA A 200 6.32 -12.72 -3.07
C ALA A 200 5.18 -12.90 -2.06
N ILE A 201 5.47 -12.78 -0.75
CA ILE A 201 4.44 -12.80 0.31
C ILE A 201 3.41 -11.71 0.05
N SER A 202 3.87 -10.50 -0.26
CA SER A 202 3.03 -9.35 -0.53
C SER A 202 2.00 -9.61 -1.66
N VAL A 203 2.47 -10.18 -2.77
CA VAL A 203 1.63 -10.50 -3.94
C VAL A 203 0.66 -11.65 -3.64
N VAL A 204 1.12 -12.70 -2.95
CA VAL A 204 0.28 -13.86 -2.60
C VAL A 204 -0.85 -13.46 -1.65
N VAL A 205 -0.53 -12.71 -0.59
CA VAL A 205 -1.53 -12.24 0.39
C VAL A 205 -2.57 -11.36 -0.30
N TRP A 206 -2.11 -10.42 -1.13
CA TRP A 206 -2.98 -9.58 -1.94
C TRP A 206 -3.89 -10.42 -2.86
N GLY A 207 -3.31 -11.39 -3.58
CA GLY A 207 -4.06 -12.24 -4.50
C GLY A 207 -5.14 -13.06 -3.81
N ILE A 208 -4.83 -13.67 -2.67
CA ILE A 208 -5.81 -14.43 -1.86
C ILE A 208 -6.92 -13.51 -1.35
N ALA A 209 -6.56 -12.36 -0.77
CA ALA A 209 -7.55 -11.42 -0.25
C ALA A 209 -8.45 -10.88 -1.37
N ASN A 210 -7.86 -10.52 -2.51
CA ASN A 210 -8.61 -10.02 -3.67
C ASN A 210 -9.51 -11.11 -4.29
N PHE A 211 -9.07 -12.37 -4.30
CA PHE A 211 -9.90 -13.51 -4.71
C PHE A 211 -11.18 -13.60 -3.86
N PHE A 212 -11.05 -13.58 -2.53
CA PHE A 212 -12.21 -13.62 -1.65
C PHE A 212 -13.12 -12.40 -1.81
N VAL A 213 -12.56 -11.19 -1.88
CA VAL A 213 -13.35 -9.97 -2.09
C VAL A 213 -14.11 -10.06 -3.40
N THR A 214 -13.45 -10.42 -4.51
CA THR A 214 -14.09 -10.53 -5.82
C THR A 214 -15.19 -11.60 -5.81
N MET A 215 -14.94 -12.76 -5.21
CA MET A 215 -15.91 -13.86 -5.14
C MET A 215 -17.12 -13.52 -4.24
N LEU A 216 -16.91 -12.84 -3.11
CA LEU A 216 -17.97 -12.50 -2.16
C LEU A 216 -18.80 -11.29 -2.59
N THR A 217 -18.22 -10.38 -3.38
CA THR A 217 -18.90 -9.17 -3.85
C THR A 217 -20.25 -9.42 -4.54
N PRO A 218 -20.40 -10.32 -5.54
CA PRO A 218 -21.69 -10.58 -6.18
C PRO A 218 -22.70 -11.20 -5.20
N ILE A 219 -22.24 -12.05 -4.27
CA ILE A 219 -23.10 -12.62 -3.22
C ILE A 219 -23.61 -11.50 -2.30
N GLY A 220 -22.75 -10.54 -1.97
CA GLY A 220 -23.10 -9.37 -1.18
C GLY A 220 -24.10 -8.46 -1.89
N PHE A 221 -23.90 -8.15 -3.18
CA PHE A 221 -24.85 -7.32 -3.93
C PHE A 221 -26.23 -7.97 -4.08
N ASN A 222 -26.29 -9.28 -4.31
CA ASN A 222 -27.55 -9.99 -4.51
C ASN A 222 -28.36 -10.19 -3.22
N ASN A 223 -27.68 -10.39 -2.08
CA ASN A 223 -28.35 -10.77 -0.84
C ASN A 223 -28.40 -9.64 0.21
N TRP A 224 -27.40 -8.76 0.23
CA TRP A 224 -27.13 -7.85 1.33
C TRP A 224 -27.36 -6.36 0.97
N THR A 225 -27.80 -6.07 -0.25
CA THR A 225 -28.17 -4.73 -0.74
C THR A 225 -27.12 -3.66 -0.36
N TYR A 226 -27.40 -2.83 0.66
CA TYR A 226 -26.52 -1.73 1.09
C TYR A 226 -25.48 -2.14 2.14
N TRP A 227 -25.65 -3.29 2.81
CA TRP A 227 -24.77 -3.73 3.90
C TRP A 227 -23.34 -3.99 3.43
N LEU A 228 -23.15 -4.37 2.16
CA LEU A 228 -21.81 -4.52 1.59
C LEU A 228 -21.00 -3.21 1.66
N PHE A 229 -21.65 -2.07 1.41
CA PHE A 229 -21.00 -0.76 1.55
C PHE A 229 -20.68 -0.43 3.01
N VAL A 230 -21.53 -0.84 3.95
CA VAL A 230 -21.25 -0.70 5.39
C VAL A 230 -20.03 -1.53 5.79
N VAL A 231 -19.92 -2.77 5.30
CA VAL A 231 -18.74 -3.60 5.53
C VAL A 231 -17.49 -2.89 5.02
N PHE A 232 -17.49 -2.38 3.77
CA PHE A 232 -16.34 -1.65 3.24
C PHE A 232 -16.02 -0.37 4.02
N ALA A 233 -17.03 0.37 4.52
CA ALA A 233 -16.78 1.51 5.39
C ALA A 233 -16.06 1.09 6.69
N CYS A 234 -16.53 0.02 7.34
CA CYS A 234 -15.91 -0.50 8.56
C CYS A 234 -14.49 -1.03 8.33
N THR A 235 -14.25 -1.73 7.22
CA THR A 235 -12.92 -2.27 6.91
C THR A 235 -11.92 -1.16 6.58
N ASN A 236 -12.35 -0.11 5.88
CA ASN A 236 -11.49 1.07 5.64
C ASN A 236 -11.19 1.83 6.94
N LEU A 237 -12.15 1.94 7.86
CA LEU A 237 -11.90 2.55 9.17
C LEU A 237 -10.89 1.73 9.97
N LEU A 238 -11.07 0.40 10.02
CA LEU A 238 -10.14 -0.50 10.67
C LEU A 238 -8.75 -0.44 10.04
N ALA A 239 -8.67 -0.41 8.70
CA ALA A 239 -7.42 -0.24 7.97
C ALA A 239 -6.71 1.05 8.41
N GLY A 240 -7.42 2.18 8.46
CA GLY A 240 -6.88 3.45 8.97
C GLY A 240 -6.34 3.35 10.39
N LEU A 241 -7.05 2.67 11.30
CA LEU A 241 -6.58 2.44 12.67
C LEU A 241 -5.31 1.58 12.71
N LEU A 242 -5.28 0.49 11.96
CA LEU A 242 -4.12 -0.40 11.88
C LEU A 242 -2.89 0.34 11.34
N ILE A 243 -3.05 1.12 10.28
CA ILE A 243 -2.00 1.98 9.73
C ILE A 243 -1.56 3.04 10.75
N PHE A 244 -2.49 3.60 11.51
CA PHE A 244 -2.17 4.61 12.51
C PHE A 244 -1.27 4.05 13.62
N PHE A 245 -1.53 2.83 14.08
CA PHE A 245 -0.80 2.22 15.19
C PHE A 245 0.49 1.49 14.77
N PHE A 246 0.49 0.76 13.66
CA PHE A 246 1.53 -0.22 13.34
C PHE A 246 2.42 0.13 12.16
N LEU A 247 1.97 0.98 11.21
CA LEU A 247 2.79 1.31 10.04
C LEU A 247 3.74 2.49 10.35
N PRO A 248 5.07 2.31 10.35
CA PRO A 248 6.01 3.42 10.38
C PRO A 248 5.99 4.20 9.06
N GLU A 249 6.31 5.49 9.10
CA GLU A 249 6.60 6.26 7.90
C GLU A 249 7.95 5.82 7.33
N THR A 250 7.92 5.28 6.12
CA THR A 250 9.07 4.75 5.38
C THR A 250 9.64 5.78 4.40
N GLY A 251 8.85 6.78 3.99
CA GLY A 251 9.28 7.78 3.02
C GLY A 251 10.43 8.66 3.54
N GLY A 252 11.38 8.96 2.66
CA GLY A 252 12.51 9.86 2.95
C GLY A 252 13.52 9.33 3.97
N ARG A 253 13.42 8.06 4.40
CA ARG A 253 14.32 7.44 5.37
C ARG A 253 15.34 6.53 4.69
N SER A 254 16.51 6.40 5.29
CA SER A 254 17.48 5.40 4.86
C SER A 254 17.00 4.00 5.26
N PHE A 255 17.49 3.00 4.53
CA PHE A 255 17.17 1.61 4.81
C PHE A 255 17.60 1.21 6.24
N GLN A 256 18.76 1.70 6.69
CA GLN A 256 19.30 1.46 8.02
C GLN A 256 18.38 2.01 9.12
N GLU A 257 17.83 3.21 8.94
CA GLU A 257 16.87 3.78 9.90
C GLU A 257 15.61 2.92 10.04
N ILE A 258 15.11 2.38 8.92
CA ILE A 258 13.93 1.50 8.92
C ILE A 258 14.26 0.19 9.64
N GLN A 259 15.44 -0.40 9.42
CA GLN A 259 15.83 -1.61 10.17
C GLN A 259 16.00 -1.34 11.67
N GLN A 260 16.54 -0.18 12.05
CA GLN A 260 16.64 0.22 13.46
C GLN A 260 15.25 0.26 14.14
N PHE A 261 14.21 0.72 13.44
CA PHE A 261 12.84 0.66 13.95
C PHE A 261 12.42 -0.77 14.32
N PHE A 262 12.69 -1.75 13.45
CA PHE A 262 12.34 -3.16 13.69
C PHE A 262 13.12 -3.76 14.86
N VAL A 263 14.40 -3.42 15.00
CA VAL A 263 15.24 -3.85 16.13
C VAL A 263 14.72 -3.28 17.44
N LEU A 264 14.50 -1.96 17.51
CA LEU A 264 13.97 -1.29 18.70
C LEU A 264 12.59 -1.79 19.10
N ALA A 265 11.71 -2.07 18.13
CA ALA A 265 10.39 -2.64 18.39
C ALA A 265 10.48 -4.03 19.03
N LYS A 266 11.43 -4.86 18.59
CA LYS A 266 11.69 -6.18 19.14
C LYS A 266 12.27 -6.11 20.56
N GLU A 267 13.23 -5.22 20.81
CA GLU A 267 13.85 -5.02 22.13
C GLU A 267 12.83 -4.54 23.17
N LYS A 268 11.99 -3.57 22.80
CA LYS A 268 10.94 -3.04 23.69
C LYS A 268 9.73 -3.95 23.82
N LYS A 269 9.63 -5.02 23.02
CA LYS A 269 8.44 -5.88 22.87
C LYS A 269 7.16 -5.05 22.62
N ASN A 270 7.29 -3.95 21.91
CA ASN A 270 6.20 -3.04 21.60
C ASN A 270 6.26 -2.69 20.11
N TYR A 271 5.17 -2.91 19.40
CA TYR A 271 5.08 -2.72 17.95
C TYR A 271 4.32 -1.46 17.56
N LEU A 272 3.89 -0.67 18.55
CA LEU A 272 3.21 0.60 18.32
C LEU A 272 4.23 1.65 17.90
N VAL A 273 4.02 2.26 16.73
CA VAL A 273 4.89 3.28 16.14
C VAL A 273 5.13 4.46 17.09
N HIS A 274 4.14 4.78 17.91
CA HIS A 274 4.20 5.88 18.88
C HIS A 274 5.13 5.59 20.07
N ALA A 275 5.34 4.32 20.41
CA ALA A 275 6.18 3.91 21.54
C ALA A 275 7.66 3.76 21.15
N ILE A 276 7.95 3.71 19.85
CA ILE A 276 9.31 3.54 19.33
C ILE A 276 9.93 4.90 19.06
N ASP A 277 11.10 5.12 19.66
CA ASP A 277 11.93 6.32 19.49
C ASP A 277 11.14 7.64 19.60
N GLY A 278 10.28 7.77 20.62
CA GLY A 278 9.45 8.96 20.85
C GLY A 278 8.43 9.26 19.73
N GLY A 279 8.15 8.29 18.85
CA GLY A 279 7.27 8.48 17.70
C GLY A 279 7.96 9.16 16.51
N ARG A 280 9.30 9.13 16.42
CA ARG A 280 10.08 9.66 15.28
C ARG A 280 9.57 9.12 13.95
N PHE A 281 9.21 7.84 13.89
CA PHE A 281 8.72 7.16 12.70
C PHE A 281 7.26 7.50 12.34
N LYS A 282 6.60 8.44 13.00
CA LYS A 282 5.22 8.86 12.65
C LYS A 282 5.15 9.83 11.46
N ARG A 283 6.26 10.50 11.16
CA ARG A 283 6.34 11.60 10.20
C ARG A 283 7.58 11.44 9.33
N LEU A 284 7.54 12.08 8.17
CA LEU A 284 8.72 12.23 7.31
C LEU A 284 9.85 12.89 8.11
N PRO A 285 11.12 12.48 7.88
CA PRO A 285 12.26 13.22 8.39
C PRO A 285 12.23 14.66 7.83
N SER A 286 12.50 15.62 8.71
CA SER A 286 12.57 17.05 8.42
C SER A 286 13.90 17.43 7.79
#